data_AF-A0A2P8MEB6-F1
#
_entry.id   AF-A0A2P8MEB6-F1
#
_cell.length_a   1.000
_cell.length_b   1.000
_cell.length_c   1.000
_cell.angle_alpha   90.00
_cell.angle_beta   90.00
_cell.angle_gamma   90.00
#
_symmetry.space_group_name_H-M   'P 1'
#
loop_
_entity.id
_entity.type
_entity.pdbx_description
1 polymer ?
#
loop_
_entity_poly.entity_id
_entity_poly.type
_entity_poly.pdbx_seq_one_letter_code
_entity_poly.pdbx_strand_id
1 'polypeptide(L)'
;MEKRVTSSDDIKRIKKFFTSIKIKKIPNPHVKGWAFSITMVNNNKDDLSISIFGDKISYNDSFYSIDKNVPQEFHKIYNELHYVEQRPKIQTFDGIEFEKDYYKK
;
A
#
# COMPACT_ATOMS: atom_id res chain seq x y z
N MET A 1 -1.64 -8.34 0.68
CA MET A 1 -1.95 -8.34 2.13
C MET A 1 -1.99 -6.91 2.60
N GLU A 2 -2.82 -6.60 3.60
CA GLU A 2 -2.99 -5.24 4.15
C GLU A 2 -2.71 -5.24 5.66
N LYS A 3 -2.10 -4.18 6.18
CA LYS A 3 -2.07 -3.85 7.61
C LYS A 3 -2.83 -2.56 7.86
N ARG A 4 -3.76 -2.57 8.81
CA ARG A 4 -4.56 -1.41 9.22
C ARG A 4 -3.94 -0.81 10.48
N VAL A 5 -3.30 0.34 10.32
CA VAL A 5 -2.49 1.00 11.34
C VAL A 5 -3.29 2.08 12.03
N THR A 6 -3.30 2.06 13.36
CA THR A 6 -4.07 2.98 14.21
C THR A 6 -3.21 3.80 15.18
N SER A 7 -1.96 3.37 15.43
CA SER A 7 -1.05 4.06 16.34
C SER A 7 -0.58 5.37 15.72
N SER A 8 -0.67 6.46 16.47
CA SER A 8 -0.26 7.78 15.97
C SER A 8 1.23 7.84 15.62
N ASP A 9 2.08 7.12 16.34
CA ASP A 9 3.53 7.08 16.09
C ASP A 9 3.85 6.32 14.81
N ASP A 10 3.16 5.20 14.57
CA ASP A 10 3.33 4.43 13.34
C ASP A 10 2.82 5.23 12.13
N ILE A 11 1.65 5.89 12.21
CA ILE A 11 1.17 6.69 11.06
C ILE A 11 2.12 7.87 10.81
N LYS A 12 2.67 8.52 11.84
CA LYS A 12 3.67 9.57 11.69
C LYS A 12 4.92 9.04 10.99
N ARG A 13 5.40 7.85 11.39
CA ARG A 13 6.56 7.19 10.77
C ARG A 13 6.33 6.88 9.30
N ILE A 14 5.17 6.30 8.97
CA ILE A 14 4.78 5.98 7.59
C ILE A 14 4.63 7.26 6.75
N LYS A 15 3.95 8.29 7.27
CA LYS A 15 3.79 9.58 6.59
C LYS A 15 5.15 10.23 6.33
N LYS A 16 6.06 10.22 7.32
CA LYS A 16 7.42 10.76 7.17
C LYS A 16 8.19 10.04 6.06
N PHE A 17 8.16 8.71 6.03
CA PHE A 17 8.74 7.93 4.94
C PHE A 17 8.13 8.33 3.59
N PHE A 18 6.80 8.34 3.48
CA PHE A 18 6.12 8.66 2.23
C PHE A 18 6.39 10.08 1.72
N THR A 19 6.52 11.06 2.62
CA THR A 19 6.92 12.43 2.23
C THR A 19 8.38 12.55 1.78
N SER A 20 9.23 11.59 2.14
CA SER A 20 10.66 11.62 1.79
C SER A 20 10.97 10.98 0.43
N ILE A 21 10.06 10.18 -0.12
CA ILE A 21 10.28 9.49 -1.39
C ILE A 21 9.96 10.39 -2.58
N LYS A 22 10.72 10.22 -3.66
CA LYS A 22 10.41 10.84 -4.94
C LYS A 22 9.41 9.96 -5.70
N ILE A 23 8.31 10.57 -6.11
CA ILE A 23 7.25 9.90 -6.89
C ILE A 23 7.04 10.63 -8.22
N LYS A 24 6.76 9.87 -9.27
CA LYS A 24 6.37 10.42 -10.59
C LYS A 24 5.10 9.73 -11.06
N LYS A 25 4.04 10.50 -11.33
CA LYS A 25 2.74 9.97 -11.76
C LYS A 25 2.88 9.23 -13.09
N ILE A 26 2.23 8.07 -13.21
CA ILE A 26 2.22 7.26 -14.44
C ILE A 26 0.78 7.20 -14.97
N PRO A 27 0.51 7.64 -16.21
CA PRO A 27 -0.75 7.36 -16.89
C PRO A 27 -0.74 5.91 -17.38
N ASN A 28 -1.75 5.12 -17.00
CA ASN A 28 -1.92 3.70 -17.36
C ASN A 28 -0.83 2.74 -16.84
N PRO A 29 -0.84 2.43 -15.54
CA PRO A 29 0.14 1.56 -14.92
C PRO A 29 -0.11 0.09 -15.30
N HIS A 30 0.87 -0.55 -15.95
CA HIS A 30 0.90 -2.01 -16.01
C HIS A 30 1.36 -2.56 -14.65
N VAL A 31 0.44 -3.16 -13.91
CA VAL A 31 0.68 -3.71 -12.57
C VAL A 31 0.60 -5.23 -12.62
N LYS A 32 1.71 -5.91 -12.32
CA LYS A 32 1.77 -7.36 -12.15
C LYS A 32 2.56 -7.70 -10.90
N GLY A 33 2.10 -8.70 -10.14
CA GLY A 33 2.79 -9.21 -8.95
C GLY A 33 2.03 -9.03 -7.64
N TRP A 34 2.73 -9.36 -6.55
CA TRP A 34 2.24 -9.26 -5.18
C TRP A 34 2.20 -7.81 -4.72
N ALA A 35 1.21 -7.51 -3.87
CA ALA A 35 1.01 -6.19 -3.31
C ALA A 35 0.95 -6.24 -1.78
N PHE A 36 1.60 -5.27 -1.17
CA PHE A 36 1.51 -4.98 0.25
C PHE A 36 0.89 -3.61 0.44
N SER A 37 -0.07 -3.53 1.35
CA SER A 37 -0.85 -2.32 1.59
C SER A 37 -0.77 -1.93 3.06
N ILE A 38 -0.61 -0.64 3.33
CA ILE A 38 -0.74 -0.07 4.66
C ILE A 38 -1.88 0.94 4.60
N THR A 39 -2.90 0.73 5.42
CA THR A 39 -4.02 1.67 5.56
C THR A 39 -3.95 2.32 6.93
N MET A 40 -3.80 3.63 6.95
CA MET A 40 -3.85 4.46 8.15
C MET A 40 -5.31 4.72 8.49
N VAL A 41 -5.68 4.42 9.72
CA VAL A 41 -7.05 4.56 10.23
C VAL A 41 -7.08 5.65 11.29
N ASN A 42 -7.93 6.66 11.09
CA ASN A 42 -8.15 7.75 12.04
C ASN A 42 -9.63 7.79 12.43
N ASN A 43 -9.95 7.82 13.73
CA ASN A 43 -11.33 7.80 14.24
C ASN A 43 -12.21 6.72 13.59
N ASN A 44 -11.69 5.49 13.45
CA ASN A 44 -12.34 4.35 12.81
C ASN A 44 -12.68 4.53 11.31
N LYS A 45 -12.11 5.53 10.64
CA LYS A 45 -12.24 5.75 9.20
C LYS A 45 -10.88 5.61 8.52
N ASP A 46 -10.89 5.12 7.29
CA ASP A 46 -9.70 5.05 6.46
C ASP A 46 -9.30 6.47 6.08
N ASP A 47 -8.15 6.92 6.61
CA ASP A 47 -7.57 8.23 6.30
C ASP A 47 -6.80 8.12 4.99
N LEU A 48 -5.94 7.10 4.91
CA LEU A 48 -5.01 6.98 3.82
C LEU A 48 -4.51 5.55 3.60
N SER A 49 -4.61 5.07 2.36
CA SER A 49 -4.06 3.76 1.98
C SER A 49 -2.90 3.93 1.00
N ILE A 50 -1.81 3.22 1.27
CA ILE A 50 -0.62 3.18 0.43
C ILE A 50 -0.36 1.72 0.08
N SER A 51 -0.28 1.42 -1.21
CA SER A 51 0.01 0.06 -1.70
C SER A 51 1.26 0.05 -2.58
N ILE A 52 2.18 -0.87 -2.35
CA ILE A 52 3.35 -1.09 -3.21
C ILE A 52 3.14 -2.30 -4.11
N PHE A 53 3.51 -2.12 -5.38
CA PHE A 53 3.48 -3.11 -6.45
C PHE A 53 4.84 -3.12 -7.17
N GLY A 54 5.81 -3.87 -6.65
CA GLY A 54 7.16 -3.88 -7.21
C GLY A 54 7.77 -2.48 -7.20
N ASP A 55 8.02 -1.91 -8.37
CA ASP A 55 8.58 -0.58 -8.61
C ASP A 55 7.55 0.56 -8.66
N LYS A 56 6.30 0.28 -8.25
CA LYS A 56 5.19 1.24 -8.28
C LYS A 56 4.54 1.37 -6.93
N ILE A 57 3.98 2.55 -6.68
CA ILE A 57 3.14 2.84 -5.51
C ILE A 57 1.77 3.33 -5.97
N SER A 58 0.73 2.89 -5.28
CA SER A 58 -0.64 3.37 -5.45
C SER A 58 -1.07 4.13 -4.21
N TYR A 59 -1.62 5.33 -4.44
CA TYR A 59 -2.04 6.29 -3.43
C TYR A 59 -3.00 7.30 -4.10
N ASN A 60 -4.07 7.72 -3.42
CA ASN A 60 -5.08 8.67 -3.93
C ASN A 60 -5.54 8.35 -5.37
N ASP A 61 -5.98 7.10 -5.60
CA ASP A 61 -6.51 6.61 -6.89
C ASP A 61 -5.56 6.81 -8.09
N SER A 62 -4.27 6.93 -7.82
CA SER A 62 -3.24 7.14 -8.82
C SER A 62 -2.06 6.21 -8.57
N PHE A 63 -1.33 5.91 -9.65
CA PHE A 63 -0.09 5.15 -9.58
C PHE A 63 1.10 6.03 -9.92
N TYR A 64 2.22 5.73 -9.25
CA TYR A 64 3.45 6.47 -9.37
C TYR A 64 4.63 5.50 -9.48
N SER A 65 5.64 5.85 -10.27
CA SER A 65 6.94 5.18 -10.23
C SER A 65 7.70 5.65 -9.00
N ILE A 66 8.44 4.74 -8.40
CA ILE A 66 9.30 4.99 -7.23
C ILE A 66 10.72 4.51 -7.51
N ASP A 67 11.68 5.05 -6.76
CA ASP A 67 13.07 4.61 -6.84
C ASP A 67 13.20 3.15 -6.37
N LYS A 68 14.17 2.41 -6.95
CA LYS A 68 14.37 0.97 -6.71
C LYS A 68 14.55 0.55 -5.25
N ASN A 69 14.96 1.48 -4.38
CA ASN A 69 15.19 1.22 -2.95
C ASN A 69 13.91 1.35 -2.11
N VAL A 70 12.92 2.13 -2.59
CA VAL A 70 11.66 2.40 -1.88
C VAL A 70 10.89 1.13 -1.52
N PRO A 71 10.77 0.11 -2.40
CA PRO A 71 10.07 -1.12 -2.05
C PRO A 71 10.71 -1.87 -0.89
N GLN A 72 12.04 -1.87 -0.80
CA GLN A 72 12.77 -2.55 0.29
C GLN A 72 12.55 -1.84 1.62
N GLU A 73 12.63 -0.50 1.63
CA GLU A 73 12.39 0.29 2.84
C GLU A 73 10.94 0.19 3.30
N PHE A 74 9.98 0.25 2.37
CA PHE A 74 8.58 0.05 2.68
C PHE A 74 8.31 -1.35 3.24
N HIS A 75 8.93 -2.39 2.68
CA HIS A 75 8.79 -3.75 3.18
C HIS A 75 9.36 -3.91 4.60
N LYS A 76 10.48 -3.24 4.92
CA LYS A 76 10.99 -3.17 6.30
C LYS A 76 9.99 -2.53 7.25
N ILE A 77 9.46 -1.34 6.89
CA ILE A 77 8.41 -0.68 7.68
C ILE A 77 7.22 -1.62 7.86
N TYR A 78 6.75 -2.26 6.79
CA TYR A 78 5.64 -3.19 6.83
C TYR A 78 5.87 -4.35 7.80
N ASN A 79 7.06 -4.95 7.80
CA ASN A 79 7.38 -6.10 8.67
C ASN A 79 7.55 -5.70 10.14
N GLU A 80 8.04 -4.49 10.41
CA GLU A 80 8.20 -3.97 11.78
C GLU A 80 6.87 -3.54 12.41
N LEU A 81 5.82 -3.32 11.61
CA LEU A 81 4.48 -3.05 12.12
C LEU A 81 3.89 -4.32 12.76
N HIS A 82 3.70 -4.30 14.07
CA HIS A 82 3.09 -5.37 14.87
C HIS A 82 1.55 -5.39 14.77
N TYR A 83 1.04 -5.33 13.54
CA TYR A 83 -0.39 -5.37 13.22
C TYR A 83 -0.74 -6.69 12.53
N VAL A 84 -1.93 -7.21 12.82
CA VAL A 84 -2.48 -8.39 12.15
C VAL A 84 -2.64 -8.10 10.67
N GLU A 85 -2.10 -8.98 9.84
CA GLU A 85 -2.31 -8.91 8.39
C GLU A 85 -3.73 -9.32 8.05
N GLN A 86 -4.36 -8.51 7.20
CA GLN A 86 -5.71 -8.72 6.72
C GLN A 86 -5.69 -8.93 5.21
N ARG A 87 -6.69 -9.65 4.71
CA ARG A 87 -6.97 -9.60 3.28
C ARG A 87 -7.49 -8.19 2.97
N PRO A 88 -6.95 -7.52 1.93
CA PRO A 88 -7.45 -6.21 1.55
C PRO A 88 -8.95 -6.32 1.24
N LYS A 89 -9.74 -5.36 1.76
CA LYS A 89 -11.14 -5.26 1.35
C LYS A 89 -11.16 -4.99 -0.15
N ILE A 90 -11.88 -5.82 -0.91
CA ILE A 90 -12.02 -5.66 -2.36
C ILE A 90 -12.60 -4.25 -2.60
N GLN A 91 -11.79 -3.34 -3.13
CA GLN A 91 -12.29 -2.10 -3.72
C GLN A 91 -12.56 -2.40 -5.18
N THR A 92 -13.83 -2.40 -5.54
CA THR A 92 -14.29 -2.43 -6.92
C THR A 92 -13.91 -1.10 -7.57
N PHE A 93 -13.06 -1.14 -8.59
CA PHE A 93 -12.88 -0.03 -9.52
C PHE A 93 -13.71 -0.36 -10.77
N ASP A 94 -14.68 0.49 -11.11
CA ASP A 94 -15.55 0.37 -12.29
C ASP A 94 -16.26 -0.98 -12.47
N GLY A 95 -16.69 -1.61 -11.37
CA GLY A 95 -17.44 -2.88 -11.42
C GLY A 95 -16.61 -4.11 -11.78
N ILE A 96 -15.28 -3.98 -11.80
CA ILE A 96 -14.37 -5.13 -11.99
C ILE A 96 -13.96 -5.66 -10.62
N GLU A 97 -14.51 -6.81 -10.26
CA GLU A 97 -14.04 -7.62 -9.13
C GLU A 97 -12.71 -8.25 -9.50
N PHE A 98 -11.62 -7.86 -8.82
CA PHE A 98 -10.36 -8.57 -8.92
C PHE A 98 -10.36 -9.73 -7.93
N GLU A 99 -10.99 -10.84 -8.31
CA GLU A 99 -10.77 -12.12 -7.61
C GLU A 99 -9.36 -12.61 -7.96
N LYS A 100 -8.41 -12.47 -7.03
CA LYS A 100 -7.06 -13.05 -7.20
C LYS A 100 -7.06 -14.47 -6.65
N ASP A 101 -7.41 -15.41 -7.51
CA ASP A 101 -7.10 -16.83 -7.39
C ASP A 101 -5.57 -17.05 -7.36
N TYR A 102 -4.92 -16.81 -6.21
CA TYR A 102 -3.51 -17.21 -6.03
C TYR A 102 -3.23 -17.60 -4.59
N TYR A 103 -3.78 -18.74 -4.15
CA TYR A 103 -3.11 -19.68 -3.24
C TYR A 103 -3.77 -21.07 -3.39
N LYS A 104 -3.43 -21.80 -4.45
CA LYS A 104 -3.39 -23.28 -4.36
C LYS A 104 -1.97 -23.65 -3.94
N LYS A 105 -1.82 -24.03 -2.68
CA LYS A 105 -0.84 -25.03 -2.26
C LYS A 105 -1.62 -26.10 -1.51
#